data_AF-A0A9D2A3K2-F1
#
_entry.id   AF-A0A9D2A3K2-F1
#
_cell.length_a   1.000
_cell.length_b   1.000
_cell.length_c   1.000
_cell.angle_alpha   90.00
_cell.angle_beta   90.00
_cell.angle_gamma   90.00
#
_symmetry.space_group_name_H-M   'P 1'
#
loop_
_entity.id
_entity.type
_entity.pdbx_description
1 polymer ?
#
loop_
_entity_poly.entity_id
_entity_poly.type
_entity_poly.pdbx_seq_one_letter_code
_entity_poly.pdbx_strand_id
1 'polypeptide(L)'
;MEQQQNIYNLVFKVSHAGGSGSCFYLKAYDLFVTNYHVVEGFHQVAIHDNRRNPYPAQVVLVNPALDIALLAVNHDFGELPELHLAGDDTLAIGGKIRVAGYPYGMPFTVTEGTVSSPKQLMNGRYYIQTDAAVNPGNSGGPIINDRDEVVGITVSKFKEADNMGFGIRVEALRQVLDNVDGLERDTFHVQCESCDELIDEENDYCPSCGERLPEGIFGECHLSPLSEFCESAIRQMGIDPVLARDGYEAWCFHQGSSEIRIFTCNRAYLFLVSPVNLLPKKNVEPVLDYMLSTDFSPYKMGIEGRQIYLVYRIHLSDITDRYADVIRQRMVELAARADQMDNMLVERFGCEFSAYSKTE
;
A
#
# COMPACT_ATOMS: atom_id res chain seq x y z
N MET A 1 18.49 -18.52 4.29
CA MET A 1 18.71 -17.06 4.34
C MET A 1 18.57 -16.44 2.97
N GLU A 2 19.25 -16.93 1.91
CA GLU A 2 19.05 -16.43 0.52
C GLU A 2 17.59 -16.55 0.02
N GLN A 3 16.91 -17.67 0.27
CA GLN A 3 15.53 -17.91 -0.20
C GLN A 3 14.49 -16.92 0.36
N GLN A 4 14.61 -16.56 1.64
CA GLN A 4 13.70 -15.60 2.28
C GLN A 4 13.97 -14.15 1.81
N GLN A 5 15.17 -13.91 1.28
CA GLN A 5 15.62 -12.62 0.76
C GLN A 5 15.05 -12.34 -0.63
N ASN A 6 14.69 -13.37 -1.40
CA ASN A 6 14.04 -13.21 -2.71
C ASN A 6 12.59 -12.72 -2.57
N ILE A 7 11.77 -13.36 -1.73
CA ILE A 7 10.36 -12.97 -1.53
C ILE A 7 10.26 -11.54 -0.98
N TYR A 8 11.19 -11.16 -0.09
CA TYR A 8 11.26 -9.80 0.45
C TYR A 8 11.38 -8.73 -0.66
N ASN A 9 12.12 -8.98 -1.73
CA ASN A 9 12.27 -7.97 -2.79
C ASN A 9 11.15 -7.99 -3.84
N LEU A 10 10.28 -9.01 -3.81
CA LEU A 10 9.26 -9.26 -4.84
C LEU A 10 7.84 -8.88 -4.43
N VAL A 11 7.62 -8.60 -3.14
CA VAL A 11 6.30 -8.27 -2.59
C VAL A 11 6.26 -6.82 -2.17
N PHE A 12 5.27 -6.10 -2.69
CA PHE A 12 5.13 -4.66 -2.56
C PHE A 12 3.80 -4.33 -1.87
N LYS A 13 3.77 -3.23 -1.13
CA LYS A 13 2.53 -2.71 -0.55
C LYS A 13 1.80 -1.94 -1.65
N VAL A 14 0.50 -2.15 -1.80
CA VAL A 14 -0.36 -1.29 -2.64
C VAL A 14 -1.07 -0.30 -1.72
N SER A 15 -1.13 0.97 -2.10
CA SER A 15 -1.90 1.98 -1.36
C SER A 15 -2.63 2.95 -2.27
N HIS A 16 -3.78 3.40 -1.79
CA HIS A 16 -4.65 4.36 -2.45
C HIS A 16 -5.51 5.07 -1.38
N ALA A 17 -6.36 6.02 -1.79
CA ALA A 17 -7.13 6.85 -0.84
C ALA A 17 -8.24 6.09 -0.10
N GLY A 18 -8.55 4.85 -0.50
CA GLY A 18 -9.55 4.00 0.13
C GLY A 18 -8.96 2.95 1.09
N GLY A 19 -7.66 2.66 1.01
CA GLY A 19 -7.06 1.55 1.75
C GLY A 19 -5.69 1.13 1.24
N SER A 20 -5.28 -0.06 1.67
CA SER A 20 -4.02 -0.68 1.30
C SER A 20 -4.13 -2.20 1.26
N GLY A 21 -3.21 -2.81 0.51
CA GLY A 21 -3.09 -4.25 0.35
C GLY A 21 -1.66 -4.64 -0.02
N SER A 22 -1.50 -5.82 -0.58
CA SER A 22 -0.24 -6.37 -1.05
C SER A 22 -0.30 -6.65 -2.54
N CYS A 23 0.84 -6.65 -3.21
CA CYS A 23 0.99 -7.16 -4.57
C CYS A 23 2.36 -7.82 -4.73
N PHE A 24 2.57 -8.54 -5.81
CA PHE A 24 3.87 -9.12 -6.13
C PHE A 24 4.20 -9.00 -7.61
N TYR A 25 5.50 -8.90 -7.91
CA TYR A 25 6.00 -8.70 -9.26
C TYR A 25 6.22 -10.03 -10.00
N LEU A 26 5.70 -10.13 -11.23
CA LEU A 26 5.93 -11.23 -12.15
C LEU A 26 6.79 -10.76 -13.34
N LYS A 27 8.10 -10.96 -13.21
CA LYS A 27 9.10 -10.53 -14.20
C LYS A 27 8.87 -11.04 -15.63
N ALA A 28 8.33 -12.26 -15.78
CA ALA A 28 8.03 -12.83 -17.09
C ALA A 28 7.01 -12.02 -17.89
N TYR A 29 6.15 -11.27 -17.20
CA TYR A 29 5.12 -10.42 -17.79
C TYR A 29 5.42 -8.93 -17.60
N ASP A 30 6.38 -8.58 -16.74
CA ASP A 30 6.65 -7.20 -16.31
C ASP A 30 5.38 -6.51 -15.79
N LEU A 31 4.66 -7.22 -14.92
CA LEU A 31 3.40 -6.79 -14.29
C LEU A 31 3.40 -7.16 -12.81
N PHE A 32 2.64 -6.40 -12.02
CA PHE A 32 2.34 -6.71 -10.62
C PHE A 32 0.95 -7.34 -10.52
N VAL A 33 0.81 -8.33 -9.65
CA VAL A 33 -0.46 -9.01 -9.38
C VAL A 33 -0.99 -8.59 -8.02
N THR A 34 -2.27 -8.25 -7.96
CA THR A 34 -3.02 -7.97 -6.72
C THR A 34 -4.44 -8.49 -6.82
N ASN A 35 -5.26 -8.25 -5.80
CA ASN A 35 -6.70 -8.49 -5.89
C ASN A 35 -7.45 -7.29 -6.49
N TYR A 36 -8.52 -7.56 -7.22
CA TYR A 36 -9.42 -6.52 -7.74
C TYR A 36 -9.97 -5.66 -6.60
N HIS A 37 -10.48 -6.26 -5.52
CA HIS A 37 -11.05 -5.49 -4.41
C HIS A 37 -10.04 -4.60 -3.66
N VAL A 38 -8.73 -4.81 -3.85
CA VAL A 38 -7.68 -3.94 -3.29
C VAL A 38 -7.55 -2.65 -4.10
N VAL A 39 -7.91 -2.66 -5.38
CA VAL A 39 -7.78 -1.51 -6.29
C VAL A 39 -9.13 -1.04 -6.86
N GLU A 40 -10.23 -1.60 -6.37
CA GLU A 40 -11.58 -1.32 -6.86
C GLU A 40 -11.89 0.18 -6.88
N GLY A 41 -12.23 0.69 -8.07
CA GLY A 41 -12.48 2.11 -8.31
C GLY A 41 -11.24 3.01 -8.33
N PHE A 42 -10.02 2.47 -8.31
CA PHE A 42 -8.80 3.25 -8.44
C PHE A 42 -8.04 2.82 -9.68
N HIS A 43 -8.00 3.65 -10.72
CA HIS A 43 -7.22 3.35 -11.94
C HIS A 43 -5.73 3.61 -11.74
N GLN A 44 -5.37 4.46 -10.78
CA GLN A 44 -3.99 4.73 -10.40
C GLN A 44 -3.80 4.52 -8.89
N VAL A 45 -2.75 3.78 -8.54
CA VAL A 45 -2.35 3.48 -7.16
C VAL A 45 -0.86 3.74 -6.96
N ALA A 46 -0.41 3.77 -5.72
CA ALA A 46 1.01 3.71 -5.40
C ALA A 46 1.37 2.29 -4.98
N ILE A 47 2.56 1.83 -5.39
CA ILE A 47 3.19 0.66 -4.79
C ILE A 47 4.45 1.07 -4.03
N HIS A 48 4.70 0.43 -2.89
CA HIS A 48 5.91 0.67 -2.09
C HIS A 48 6.73 -0.61 -1.98
N ASP A 49 8.03 -0.50 -2.25
CA ASP A 49 8.95 -1.58 -1.92
C ASP A 49 9.19 -1.67 -0.40
N ASN A 50 9.95 -2.68 -0.01
CA ASN A 50 10.29 -2.90 1.39
C ASN A 50 11.26 -1.89 2.00
N ARG A 51 11.87 -1.03 1.18
CA ARG A 51 12.64 0.15 1.59
C ARG A 51 11.77 1.42 1.61
N ARG A 52 10.46 1.28 1.40
CA ARG A 52 9.45 2.36 1.34
C ARG A 52 9.63 3.32 0.17
N ASN A 53 10.32 2.92 -0.89
CA ASN A 53 10.34 3.73 -2.10
C ASN A 53 8.98 3.63 -2.79
N PRO A 54 8.32 4.75 -3.10
CA PRO A 54 7.04 4.77 -3.80
C PRO A 54 7.23 4.71 -5.31
N TYR A 55 6.38 3.97 -6.01
CA TYR A 55 6.30 3.93 -7.45
C TYR A 55 4.83 4.12 -7.90
N PRO A 56 4.56 4.97 -8.90
CA PRO A 56 3.23 5.12 -9.46
C PRO A 56 2.89 3.88 -10.29
N ALA A 57 1.71 3.30 -10.05
CA ALA A 57 1.24 2.13 -10.78
C ALA A 57 -0.12 2.41 -11.43
N GLN A 58 -0.25 2.01 -12.69
CA GLN A 58 -1.52 2.00 -13.41
C GLN A 58 -2.19 0.64 -13.22
N VAL A 59 -3.49 0.62 -12.95
CA VAL A 59 -4.29 -0.59 -12.98
C VAL A 59 -4.66 -0.85 -14.44
N VAL A 60 -4.03 -1.85 -15.04
CA VAL A 60 -4.12 -2.09 -16.49
C VAL A 60 -5.13 -3.17 -16.86
N LEU A 61 -5.42 -4.07 -15.92
CA LEU A 61 -6.40 -5.13 -16.12
C LEU A 61 -7.07 -5.49 -14.81
N VAL A 62 -8.40 -5.64 -14.83
CA VAL A 62 -9.17 -6.19 -13.72
C VAL A 62 -10.04 -7.35 -14.17
N ASN A 63 -10.14 -8.39 -13.34
CA ASN A 63 -11.12 -9.45 -13.47
C ASN A 63 -11.89 -9.56 -12.13
N PRO A 64 -13.06 -8.90 -12.02
CA PRO A 64 -13.89 -8.95 -10.81
C PRO A 64 -14.39 -10.37 -10.48
N ALA A 65 -14.60 -11.18 -11.51
CA ALA A 65 -15.05 -12.55 -11.38
C ALA A 65 -13.96 -13.51 -10.88
N LEU A 66 -12.69 -13.13 -10.90
CA LEU A 66 -11.61 -13.89 -10.28
C LEU A 66 -11.02 -13.16 -9.07
N ASP A 67 -11.43 -11.91 -8.84
CA ASP A 67 -10.88 -11.00 -7.84
C ASP A 67 -9.36 -10.78 -8.02
N ILE A 68 -8.95 -10.60 -9.28
CA ILE A 68 -7.56 -10.40 -9.69
C ILE A 68 -7.45 -9.05 -10.41
N ALA A 69 -6.38 -8.32 -10.16
CA ALA A 69 -6.00 -7.15 -10.92
C ALA A 69 -4.50 -7.17 -11.24
N LEU A 70 -4.13 -6.61 -12.39
CA LEU A 70 -2.76 -6.44 -12.83
C LEU A 70 -2.39 -4.96 -12.85
N LEU A 71 -1.19 -4.64 -12.38
CA LEU A 71 -0.66 -3.28 -12.33
C LEU A 71 0.59 -3.18 -13.21
N ALA A 72 0.73 -2.07 -13.92
CA ALA A 72 1.93 -1.72 -14.64
C ALA A 72 2.63 -0.52 -13.97
N VAL A 73 3.95 -0.57 -13.92
CA VAL A 73 4.78 0.47 -13.33
C VAL A 73 5.86 0.85 -14.32
N ASN A 74 6.01 2.14 -14.60
CA ASN A 74 7.07 2.64 -15.46
C ASN A 74 8.38 2.81 -14.69
N HIS A 75 9.00 1.69 -14.31
CA HIS A 75 10.29 1.62 -13.65
C HIS A 75 10.98 0.30 -14.00
N ASP A 76 12.31 0.30 -14.12
CA ASP A 76 13.07 -0.92 -14.40
C ASP A 76 13.20 -1.79 -13.13
N PHE A 77 12.50 -2.93 -13.11
CA PHE A 77 12.62 -3.96 -12.08
C PHE A 77 13.44 -5.17 -12.55
N GLY A 78 14.23 -5.02 -13.63
CA GLY A 78 15.00 -6.08 -14.27
C GLY A 78 16.05 -6.73 -13.37
N GLU A 79 16.51 -6.05 -12.33
CA GLU A 79 17.44 -6.61 -11.33
C GLU A 79 16.75 -7.51 -10.29
N LEU A 80 15.41 -7.46 -10.20
CA LEU A 80 14.67 -8.32 -9.27
C LEU A 80 14.75 -9.80 -9.71
N PRO A 81 14.77 -10.74 -8.73
CA PRO A 81 14.74 -12.16 -9.03
C PRO A 81 13.43 -12.56 -9.73
N GLU A 82 13.41 -13.74 -10.36
CA GLU A 82 12.20 -14.25 -10.98
C GLU A 82 11.32 -14.97 -9.94
N LEU A 83 10.01 -14.73 -10.00
CA LEU A 83 9.01 -15.43 -9.21
C LEU A 83 8.19 -16.32 -10.14
N HIS A 84 8.26 -17.63 -9.93
CA HIS A 84 7.60 -18.60 -10.81
C HIS A 84 6.22 -19.00 -10.30
N LEU A 85 5.31 -19.31 -11.22
CA LEU A 85 4.00 -19.88 -10.90
C LEU A 85 4.10 -21.40 -10.81
N ALA A 86 3.65 -21.99 -9.70
CA ALA A 86 3.72 -23.43 -9.45
C ALA A 86 2.75 -24.19 -10.36
N GLY A 87 3.20 -25.22 -11.08
CA GLY A 87 2.35 -26.00 -12.00
C GLY A 87 1.08 -26.61 -11.38
N ASP A 88 0.30 -27.31 -12.18
CA ASP A 88 -0.98 -27.86 -11.72
C ASP A 88 -0.80 -28.94 -10.64
N ASP A 89 -1.79 -29.04 -9.74
CA ASP A 89 -1.88 -30.05 -8.67
C ASP A 89 -0.66 -30.13 -7.72
N THR A 90 0.08 -29.03 -7.54
CA THR A 90 1.22 -28.98 -6.61
C THR A 90 0.85 -28.88 -5.13
N LEU A 91 -0.44 -28.67 -4.82
CA LEU A 91 -0.92 -28.50 -3.45
C LEU A 91 -1.52 -29.81 -2.92
N ALA A 92 -0.96 -30.30 -1.82
CA ALA A 92 -1.48 -31.41 -1.05
C ALA A 92 -1.89 -30.93 0.35
N ILE A 93 -2.92 -31.55 0.94
CA ILE A 93 -3.31 -31.30 2.34
C ILE A 93 -2.10 -31.54 3.25
N GLY A 94 -1.83 -30.61 4.16
CA GLY A 94 -0.68 -30.62 5.06
C GLY A 94 0.63 -30.15 4.42
N GLY A 95 0.64 -29.86 3.11
CA GLY A 95 1.79 -29.24 2.44
C GLY A 95 2.06 -27.85 3.01
N LYS A 96 3.33 -27.51 3.24
CA LYS A 96 3.72 -26.23 3.79
C LYS A 96 3.57 -25.12 2.77
N ILE A 97 3.11 -23.97 3.24
CA ILE A 97 3.00 -22.74 2.47
C ILE A 97 3.38 -21.54 3.32
N ARG A 98 3.75 -20.46 2.64
CA ARG A 98 4.03 -19.15 3.23
C ARG A 98 3.12 -18.11 2.59
N VAL A 99 2.57 -17.23 3.41
CA VAL A 99 1.82 -16.03 2.98
C VAL A 99 2.71 -14.84 3.23
N ALA A 100 2.92 -14.01 2.21
CA ALA A 100 3.75 -12.82 2.28
C ALA A 100 2.93 -11.56 1.97
N GLY A 101 3.06 -10.51 2.77
CA GLY A 101 2.30 -9.28 2.58
C GLY A 101 2.48 -8.24 3.67
N TYR A 102 1.60 -7.25 3.69
CA TYR A 102 1.63 -6.07 4.56
C TYR A 102 0.37 -6.03 5.45
N PRO A 103 0.31 -6.85 6.51
CA PRO A 103 -0.88 -6.92 7.36
C PRO A 103 -1.16 -5.56 8.00
N TYR A 104 -2.38 -5.05 7.84
CA TYR A 104 -2.84 -3.74 8.27
C TYR A 104 -1.99 -2.57 7.74
N GLY A 105 -1.28 -2.77 6.61
CA GLY A 105 -0.31 -1.80 6.07
C GLY A 105 0.98 -1.70 6.88
N MET A 106 1.18 -2.56 7.88
CA MET A 106 2.40 -2.65 8.68
C MET A 106 3.58 -3.16 7.83
N PRO A 107 4.82 -3.07 8.33
CA PRO A 107 5.98 -3.61 7.63
C PRO A 107 5.78 -5.07 7.19
N PHE A 108 6.42 -5.40 6.07
CA PHE A 108 6.31 -6.71 5.43
C PHE A 108 6.48 -7.86 6.41
N THR A 109 5.58 -8.82 6.29
CA THR A 109 5.50 -10.00 7.13
C THR A 109 5.36 -11.25 6.27
N VAL A 110 5.99 -12.33 6.71
CA VAL A 110 5.77 -13.68 6.16
C VAL A 110 5.22 -14.55 7.27
N THR A 111 4.09 -15.20 7.03
CA THR A 111 3.48 -16.19 7.93
C THR A 111 3.57 -17.56 7.29
N GLU A 112 3.98 -18.58 8.06
CA GLU A 112 4.03 -19.97 7.61
C GLU A 112 2.79 -20.71 8.13
N GLY A 113 2.30 -21.64 7.31
CA GLY A 113 1.25 -22.58 7.67
C GLY A 113 1.25 -23.77 6.72
N THR A 114 0.12 -24.45 6.68
CA THR A 114 -0.13 -25.62 5.84
C THR A 114 -1.40 -25.44 5.01
N VAL A 115 -1.51 -26.21 3.94
CA VAL A 115 -2.75 -26.31 3.18
C VAL A 115 -3.75 -27.15 3.98
N SER A 116 -4.81 -26.52 4.47
CA SER A 116 -5.93 -27.20 5.12
C SER A 116 -6.86 -27.86 4.10
N SER A 117 -7.10 -27.19 2.97
CA SER A 117 -7.82 -27.73 1.81
C SER A 117 -7.29 -27.11 0.52
N PRO A 118 -6.80 -27.89 -0.46
CA PRO A 118 -6.29 -27.33 -1.70
C PRO A 118 -7.43 -26.77 -2.59
N LYS A 119 -8.64 -27.35 -2.52
CA LYS A 119 -9.80 -26.98 -3.34
C LYS A 119 -11.03 -26.83 -2.45
N GLN A 120 -11.15 -25.71 -1.77
CA GLN A 120 -12.30 -25.36 -0.94
C GLN A 120 -13.34 -24.58 -1.76
N LEU A 121 -14.54 -25.14 -1.94
CA LEU A 121 -15.62 -24.47 -2.66
C LEU A 121 -16.30 -23.43 -1.75
N MET A 122 -16.22 -22.16 -2.11
CA MET A 122 -16.88 -21.04 -1.43
C MET A 122 -17.46 -20.08 -2.44
N ASN A 123 -18.73 -19.70 -2.26
CA ASN A 123 -19.44 -18.78 -3.15
C ASN A 123 -19.29 -19.13 -4.64
N GLY A 124 -19.34 -20.44 -4.96
CA GLY A 124 -19.21 -20.94 -6.32
C GLY A 124 -17.79 -21.01 -6.90
N ARG A 125 -16.75 -20.69 -6.13
CA ARG A 125 -15.33 -20.71 -6.58
C ARG A 125 -14.45 -21.57 -5.69
N TYR A 126 -13.38 -22.10 -6.24
CA TYR A 126 -12.41 -22.91 -5.50
C TYR A 126 -11.25 -22.05 -4.99
N TYR A 127 -11.06 -22.06 -3.68
CA TYR A 127 -9.95 -21.40 -3.00
C TYR A 127 -9.00 -22.42 -2.38
N ILE A 128 -7.76 -21.99 -2.14
CA ILE A 128 -6.87 -22.63 -1.17
C ILE A 128 -7.36 -22.22 0.21
N GLN A 129 -7.51 -23.17 1.12
CA GLN A 129 -7.69 -22.92 2.54
C GLN A 129 -6.40 -23.26 3.28
N THR A 130 -5.99 -22.40 4.20
CA THR A 130 -4.78 -22.55 5.00
C THR A 130 -5.00 -22.14 6.46
N ASP A 131 -4.16 -22.65 7.36
CA ASP A 131 -4.04 -22.19 8.74
C ASP A 131 -2.94 -21.11 8.92
N ALA A 132 -2.23 -20.73 7.84
CA ALA A 132 -1.33 -19.59 7.87
C ALA A 132 -2.11 -18.32 8.23
N ALA A 133 -1.52 -17.48 9.09
CA ALA A 133 -2.19 -16.26 9.54
C ALA A 133 -2.39 -15.28 8.37
N VAL A 134 -3.65 -15.01 8.06
CA VAL A 134 -4.09 -14.03 7.05
C VAL A 134 -4.85 -12.91 7.74
N ASN A 135 -4.39 -11.67 7.54
CA ASN A 135 -5.02 -10.47 8.09
C ASN A 135 -5.38 -9.49 6.95
N PRO A 136 -6.29 -8.53 7.19
CA PRO A 136 -6.45 -7.36 6.32
C PRO A 136 -5.09 -6.79 5.91
N GLY A 137 -4.90 -6.41 4.65
CA GLY A 137 -3.60 -5.96 4.11
C GLY A 137 -2.75 -7.06 3.46
N ASN A 138 -2.95 -8.35 3.80
CA ASN A 138 -2.32 -9.46 3.06
C ASN A 138 -2.98 -9.72 1.70
N SER A 139 -4.21 -9.23 1.48
CA SER A 139 -4.91 -9.40 0.20
C SER A 139 -4.07 -8.93 -0.97
N GLY A 140 -4.00 -9.74 -2.02
CA GLY A 140 -3.18 -9.54 -3.21
C GLY A 140 -1.74 -10.05 -3.08
N GLY A 141 -1.28 -10.39 -1.87
CA GLY A 141 0.05 -10.96 -1.62
C GLY A 141 0.13 -12.45 -2.01
N PRO A 142 1.33 -12.97 -2.37
CA PRO A 142 1.46 -14.34 -2.86
C PRO A 142 1.37 -15.36 -1.73
N ILE A 143 0.79 -16.52 -2.05
CA ILE A 143 0.91 -17.77 -1.31
C ILE A 143 1.96 -18.62 -2.02
N ILE A 144 3.00 -19.04 -1.31
CA ILE A 144 4.20 -19.64 -1.89
C ILE A 144 4.46 -21.01 -1.26
N ASN A 145 4.82 -22.01 -2.05
CA ASN A 145 5.19 -23.34 -1.58
C ASN A 145 6.66 -23.44 -1.11
N ASP A 146 7.12 -24.64 -0.73
CA ASP A 146 8.51 -24.88 -0.32
C ASP A 146 9.55 -24.76 -1.44
N ARG A 147 9.12 -24.66 -2.70
CA ARG A 147 9.98 -24.47 -3.89
C ARG A 147 10.07 -23.00 -4.32
N ASP A 148 9.57 -22.07 -3.49
CA ASP A 148 9.49 -20.64 -3.81
C ASP A 148 8.64 -20.32 -5.05
N GLU A 149 7.65 -21.18 -5.36
CA GLU A 149 6.70 -20.96 -6.45
C GLU A 149 5.36 -20.45 -5.90
N VAL A 150 4.73 -19.52 -6.61
CA VAL A 150 3.39 -19.01 -6.29
C VAL A 150 2.36 -20.09 -6.58
N VAL A 151 1.62 -20.47 -5.54
CA VAL A 151 0.52 -21.43 -5.61
C VAL A 151 -0.84 -20.74 -5.51
N GLY A 152 -0.89 -19.48 -5.07
CA GLY A 152 -2.11 -18.68 -5.06
C GLY A 152 -1.91 -17.22 -4.65
N ILE A 153 -3.00 -16.47 -4.59
CA ILE A 153 -3.06 -15.06 -4.19
C ILE A 153 -3.92 -14.96 -2.93
N THR A 154 -3.38 -14.38 -1.87
CA THR A 154 -4.05 -14.31 -0.56
C THR A 154 -5.31 -13.46 -0.65
N VAL A 155 -6.38 -13.89 0.02
CA VAL A 155 -7.65 -13.16 0.13
C VAL A 155 -8.04 -13.02 1.61
N SER A 156 -8.09 -11.79 2.10
CA SER A 156 -8.38 -11.46 3.51
C SER A 156 -9.79 -10.88 3.74
N LYS A 157 -10.67 -10.91 2.73
CA LYS A 157 -12.02 -10.33 2.83
C LYS A 157 -13.02 -11.20 3.61
N PHE A 158 -12.70 -12.47 3.83
CA PHE A 158 -13.56 -13.40 4.57
C PHE A 158 -13.40 -13.20 6.09
N LYS A 159 -14.34 -12.45 6.69
CA LYS A 159 -14.29 -12.05 8.12
C LYS A 159 -14.93 -13.04 9.10
N GLU A 160 -15.61 -14.07 8.60
CA GLU A 160 -16.43 -14.99 9.39
C GLU A 160 -15.70 -16.31 9.72
N ALA A 161 -14.39 -16.37 9.46
CA ALA A 161 -13.62 -17.59 9.57
C ALA A 161 -12.40 -17.38 10.48
N ASP A 162 -12.62 -17.45 11.79
CA ASP A 162 -11.53 -17.39 12.78
C ASP A 162 -10.52 -18.52 12.51
N ASN A 163 -9.23 -18.17 12.41
CA ASN A 163 -8.11 -19.07 12.13
C ASN A 163 -8.18 -19.81 10.78
N MET A 164 -8.85 -19.24 9.77
CA MET A 164 -8.83 -19.77 8.40
C MET A 164 -8.38 -18.68 7.42
N GLY A 165 -7.27 -18.92 6.74
CA GLY A 165 -6.82 -18.13 5.60
C GLY A 165 -7.33 -18.72 4.29
N PHE A 166 -7.56 -17.85 3.31
CA PHE A 166 -7.95 -18.25 1.96
C PHE A 166 -7.07 -17.61 0.90
N GLY A 167 -6.97 -18.27 -0.26
CA GLY A 167 -6.34 -17.68 -1.43
C GLY A 167 -6.93 -18.16 -2.74
N ILE A 168 -6.96 -17.27 -3.72
CA ILE A 168 -7.28 -17.60 -5.11
C ILE A 168 -6.18 -18.53 -5.62
N ARG A 169 -6.55 -19.64 -6.26
CA ARG A 169 -5.55 -20.58 -6.76
C ARG A 169 -4.80 -20.01 -7.97
N VAL A 170 -3.54 -20.44 -8.14
CA VAL A 170 -2.69 -19.99 -9.26
C VAL A 170 -3.27 -20.29 -10.64
N GLU A 171 -4.12 -21.32 -10.78
CA GLU A 171 -4.75 -21.61 -12.08
C GLU A 171 -5.66 -20.47 -12.55
N ALA A 172 -6.37 -19.79 -11.63
CA ALA A 172 -7.17 -18.61 -11.99
C ALA A 172 -6.29 -17.45 -12.43
N LEU A 173 -5.11 -17.27 -11.82
CA LEU A 173 -4.15 -16.26 -12.27
C LEU A 173 -3.61 -16.57 -13.67
N ARG A 174 -3.34 -17.85 -14.01
CA ARG A 174 -2.93 -18.21 -15.37
C ARG A 174 -3.97 -17.83 -16.41
N GLN A 175 -5.25 -18.10 -16.15
CA GLN A 175 -6.35 -17.73 -17.06
C GLN A 175 -6.38 -16.22 -17.36
N VAL A 176 -6.10 -15.39 -16.35
CA VAL A 176 -5.97 -13.94 -16.57
C VAL A 176 -4.73 -13.62 -17.42
N LEU A 177 -3.59 -14.25 -17.11
CA LEU A 177 -2.32 -14.02 -17.79
C LEU A 177 -2.29 -14.52 -19.24
N ASP A 178 -3.10 -15.50 -19.63
CA ASP A 178 -3.14 -16.03 -20.99
C ASP A 178 -3.57 -14.99 -22.04
N ASN A 179 -4.20 -13.88 -21.62
CA ASN A 179 -4.73 -12.83 -22.49
C ASN A 179 -3.96 -11.50 -22.39
N VAL A 180 -2.81 -11.46 -21.71
CA VAL A 180 -2.07 -10.19 -21.50
C VAL A 180 -1.07 -9.87 -22.61
N ASP A 181 -0.92 -10.76 -23.60
CA ASP A 181 -0.05 -10.52 -24.75
C ASP A 181 -0.56 -9.32 -25.56
N GLY A 182 0.25 -8.27 -25.66
CA GLY A 182 -0.13 -7.04 -26.36
C GLY A 182 -1.02 -6.09 -25.56
N LEU A 183 -1.26 -6.35 -24.26
CA LEU A 183 -2.00 -5.47 -23.37
C LEU A 183 -1.39 -4.06 -23.34
N GLU A 184 -2.19 -3.04 -23.63
CA GLU A 184 -1.81 -1.65 -23.45
C GLU A 184 -1.68 -1.32 -21.96
N ARG A 185 -0.54 -0.75 -21.56
CA ARG A 185 -0.19 -0.57 -20.14
C ARG A 185 -0.54 0.80 -19.57
N ASP A 186 -1.11 1.66 -20.40
CA ASP A 186 -1.61 2.99 -20.08
C ASP A 186 -3.15 3.08 -20.12
N THR A 187 -3.81 1.98 -20.49
CA THR A 187 -5.27 1.86 -20.59
C THR A 187 -5.81 0.90 -19.53
N PHE A 188 -6.96 1.23 -18.93
CA PHE A 188 -7.66 0.38 -17.98
C PHE A 188 -8.54 -0.62 -18.74
N HIS A 189 -8.37 -1.92 -18.47
CA HIS A 189 -9.14 -2.97 -19.11
C HIS A 189 -9.93 -3.80 -18.09
N VAL A 190 -11.09 -4.29 -18.50
CA VAL A 190 -11.90 -5.28 -17.78
C VAL A 190 -11.88 -6.58 -18.57
N GLN A 191 -11.45 -7.68 -17.95
CA GLN A 191 -11.56 -9.00 -18.56
C GLN A 191 -12.97 -9.56 -18.39
N CYS A 192 -13.63 -9.92 -19.49
CA CYS A 192 -14.94 -10.55 -19.48
C CYS A 192 -14.86 -11.95 -18.84
N GLU A 193 -15.72 -12.22 -17.85
CA GLU A 193 -15.74 -13.53 -17.16
C GLU A 193 -16.22 -14.71 -18.03
N SER A 194 -16.84 -14.42 -19.17
CA SER A 194 -17.53 -15.41 -20.02
C SER A 194 -16.72 -15.79 -21.26
N CYS A 195 -16.00 -14.82 -21.86
CA CYS A 195 -15.25 -15.04 -23.10
C CYS A 195 -13.79 -14.55 -23.08
N ASP A 196 -13.32 -14.08 -21.91
CA ASP A 196 -11.95 -13.57 -21.69
C ASP A 196 -11.55 -12.32 -22.50
N GLU A 197 -12.47 -11.74 -23.29
CA GLU A 197 -12.27 -10.48 -24.02
C GLU A 197 -11.83 -9.36 -23.08
N LEU A 198 -10.86 -8.56 -23.52
CA LEU A 198 -10.41 -7.37 -22.82
C LEU A 198 -11.22 -6.16 -23.29
N ILE A 199 -11.88 -5.49 -22.35
CA ILE A 199 -12.79 -4.38 -22.63
C ILE A 199 -12.19 -3.11 -22.04
N ASP A 200 -11.94 -2.12 -22.89
CA ASP A 200 -11.34 -0.83 -22.55
C ASP A 200 -12.34 0.34 -22.60
N GLU A 201 -13.48 0.15 -23.28
CA GLU A 201 -14.56 1.13 -23.36
C GLU A 201 -15.69 0.86 -22.34
N GLU A 202 -16.19 1.92 -21.71
CA GLU A 202 -17.30 1.84 -20.76
C GLU A 202 -18.58 1.34 -21.46
N ASN A 203 -19.06 0.17 -21.01
CA ASN A 203 -20.25 -0.48 -21.56
C ASN A 203 -20.96 -1.29 -20.47
N ASP A 204 -22.27 -1.47 -20.61
CA ASP A 204 -23.06 -2.33 -19.71
C ASP A 204 -22.89 -3.82 -20.04
N TYR A 205 -22.46 -4.13 -21.27
CA TYR A 205 -22.33 -5.50 -21.78
C TYR A 205 -21.00 -5.69 -22.52
N CYS A 206 -20.47 -6.91 -22.47
CA CYS A 206 -19.32 -7.31 -23.26
C CYS A 206 -19.64 -7.18 -24.76
N PRO A 207 -18.82 -6.44 -25.54
CA PRO A 207 -19.06 -6.27 -26.97
C PRO A 207 -18.88 -7.56 -27.78
N SER A 208 -18.15 -8.54 -27.25
CA SER A 208 -17.82 -9.81 -27.91
C SER A 208 -18.92 -10.87 -27.70
N CYS A 209 -19.31 -11.13 -26.44
CA CYS A 209 -20.27 -12.20 -26.11
C CYS A 209 -21.62 -11.74 -25.55
N GLY A 210 -21.78 -10.45 -25.20
CA GLY A 210 -23.01 -9.90 -24.64
C GLY A 210 -23.24 -10.18 -23.14
N GLU A 211 -22.24 -10.72 -22.43
CA GLU A 211 -22.29 -10.88 -20.97
C GLU A 211 -22.46 -9.53 -20.27
N ARG A 212 -23.24 -9.46 -19.19
CA ARG A 212 -23.47 -8.19 -18.49
C ARG A 212 -22.27 -7.87 -17.61
N LEU A 213 -21.68 -6.69 -17.77
CA LEU A 213 -20.57 -6.25 -16.93
C LEU A 213 -21.06 -5.78 -15.56
N PRO A 214 -20.23 -5.86 -14.50
CA PRO A 214 -20.58 -5.31 -13.20
C PRO A 214 -20.87 -3.81 -13.29
N GLU A 215 -21.92 -3.35 -12.62
CA GLU A 215 -22.30 -1.93 -12.61
C GLU A 215 -21.16 -1.07 -12.06
N GLY A 216 -20.82 0.01 -12.77
CA GLY A 216 -19.79 0.96 -12.34
C GLY A 216 -18.36 0.44 -12.38
N ILE A 217 -18.08 -0.67 -13.07
CA ILE A 217 -16.74 -1.27 -13.14
C ILE A 217 -15.66 -0.34 -13.71
N PHE A 218 -16.05 0.60 -14.58
CA PHE A 218 -15.17 1.63 -15.14
C PHE A 218 -15.16 2.93 -14.31
N GLY A 219 -15.94 2.98 -13.22
CA GLY A 219 -16.08 4.17 -12.41
C GLY A 219 -14.90 4.37 -11.46
N GLU A 220 -14.37 5.59 -11.40
CA GLU A 220 -13.35 5.97 -10.43
C GLU A 220 -13.95 6.48 -9.11
N CYS A 221 -13.34 6.08 -8.00
CA CYS A 221 -13.63 6.56 -6.67
C CYS A 221 -13.20 8.03 -6.55
N HIS A 222 -14.15 8.89 -6.20
CA HIS A 222 -13.86 10.28 -5.92
C HIS A 222 -13.23 10.46 -4.53
N LEU A 223 -12.31 11.43 -4.44
CA LEU A 223 -11.70 11.80 -3.17
C LEU A 223 -12.72 12.47 -2.24
N SER A 224 -12.57 12.26 -0.93
CA SER A 224 -13.33 13.04 0.05
C SER A 224 -12.89 14.51 -0.01
N PRO A 225 -13.75 15.49 0.37
CA PRO A 225 -13.35 16.90 0.43
C PRO A 225 -12.12 17.13 1.32
N LEU A 226 -11.97 16.33 2.38
CA LEU A 226 -10.79 16.36 3.25
C LEU A 226 -9.54 15.83 2.53
N SER A 227 -9.68 14.77 1.74
CA SER A 227 -8.59 14.24 0.92
C SER A 227 -8.15 15.24 -0.13
N GLU A 228 -9.09 15.87 -0.84
CA GLU A 228 -8.78 16.95 -1.80
C GLU A 228 -8.03 18.11 -1.12
N PHE A 229 -8.49 18.51 0.07
CA PHE A 229 -7.84 19.54 0.88
C PHE A 229 -6.39 19.13 1.24
N CYS A 230 -6.19 17.93 1.79
CA CYS A 230 -4.86 17.47 2.20
C CYS A 230 -3.92 17.30 1.01
N GLU A 231 -4.38 16.67 -0.06
CA GLU A 231 -3.60 16.48 -1.29
C GLU A 231 -3.24 17.81 -1.94
N SER A 232 -4.09 18.84 -1.85
CA SER A 232 -3.72 20.18 -2.33
C SER A 232 -2.54 20.78 -1.55
N ALA A 233 -2.44 20.53 -0.23
CA ALA A 233 -1.29 20.95 0.57
C ALA A 233 -0.04 20.12 0.24
N ILE A 234 -0.18 18.81 0.04
CA ILE A 234 0.93 17.92 -0.35
C ILE A 234 1.51 18.35 -1.71
N ARG A 235 0.67 18.71 -2.69
CA ARG A 235 1.14 19.26 -3.98
C ARG A 235 1.95 20.54 -3.82
N GLN A 236 1.59 21.43 -2.87
CA GLN A 236 2.36 22.65 -2.59
C GLN A 236 3.75 22.35 -2.00
N MET A 237 3.95 21.17 -1.41
CA MET A 237 5.25 20.70 -0.93
C MET A 237 6.12 20.10 -2.06
N GLY A 238 5.59 20.01 -3.29
CA GLY A 238 6.29 19.40 -4.43
C GLY A 238 6.23 17.87 -4.43
N ILE A 239 5.31 17.28 -3.68
CA ILE A 239 5.13 15.82 -3.56
C ILE A 239 3.91 15.40 -4.38
N ASP A 240 4.02 14.30 -5.12
CA ASP A 240 2.87 13.65 -5.75
C ASP A 240 2.00 13.00 -4.66
N PRO A 241 0.75 13.45 -4.46
CA PRO A 241 -0.10 12.90 -3.42
C PRO A 241 -0.44 11.43 -3.61
N VAL A 242 -0.46 10.93 -4.85
CA VAL A 242 -0.74 9.51 -5.11
C VAL A 242 0.33 8.65 -4.46
N LEU A 243 1.61 9.01 -4.65
CA LEU A 243 2.77 8.34 -4.05
C LEU A 243 2.80 8.43 -2.52
N ALA A 244 2.21 9.50 -1.98
CA ALA A 244 2.12 9.75 -0.55
C ALA A 244 0.97 9.00 0.14
N ARG A 245 -0.04 8.50 -0.58
CA ARG A 245 -1.20 7.81 0.03
C ARG A 245 -0.74 6.59 0.83
N ASP A 246 -1.25 6.45 2.05
CA ASP A 246 -0.95 5.35 2.96
C ASP A 246 -2.22 4.77 3.60
N GLY A 247 -3.32 4.76 2.83
CA GLY A 247 -4.63 4.28 3.25
C GLY A 247 -5.68 5.38 3.33
N TYR A 248 -6.80 5.06 3.99
CA TYR A 248 -7.96 5.96 4.07
C TYR A 248 -7.64 7.23 4.87
N GLU A 249 -7.71 8.38 4.20
CA GLU A 249 -7.39 9.70 4.76
C GLU A 249 -6.05 9.73 5.52
N ALA A 250 -5.06 9.00 4.97
CA ALA A 250 -3.72 8.88 5.51
C ALA A 250 -2.67 9.05 4.41
N TRP A 251 -1.61 9.80 4.71
CA TRP A 251 -0.48 10.03 3.82
C TRP A 251 0.84 9.96 4.59
N CYS A 252 1.87 9.41 3.95
CA CYS A 252 3.22 9.30 4.48
C CYS A 252 4.21 9.60 3.35
N PHE A 253 5.10 10.56 3.56
CA PHE A 253 6.13 10.95 2.58
C PHE A 253 7.32 11.61 3.27
N HIS A 254 8.39 11.88 2.53
CA HIS A 254 9.56 12.59 3.06
C HIS A 254 9.63 14.00 2.50
N GLN A 255 9.90 14.97 3.38
CA GLN A 255 10.35 16.31 3.03
C GLN A 255 11.84 16.38 3.40
N GLY A 256 12.73 16.40 2.41
CA GLY A 256 14.16 16.21 2.62
C GLY A 256 14.45 14.90 3.38
N SER A 257 15.09 14.96 4.54
CA SER A 257 15.37 13.78 5.38
C SER A 257 14.23 13.43 6.35
N SER A 258 13.28 14.33 6.57
CA SER A 258 12.21 14.17 7.56
C SER A 258 10.97 13.46 7.00
N GLU A 259 10.52 12.42 7.68
CA GLU A 259 9.23 11.77 7.38
C GLU A 259 8.07 12.62 7.90
N ILE A 260 7.06 12.83 7.06
CA ILE A 260 5.82 13.54 7.36
C ILE A 260 4.66 12.56 7.26
N ARG A 261 3.83 12.52 8.29
CA ARG A 261 2.62 11.70 8.37
C ARG A 261 1.42 12.60 8.52
N ILE A 262 0.44 12.42 7.64
CA ILE A 262 -0.85 13.10 7.68
C ILE A 262 -1.91 12.03 7.91
N PHE A 263 -2.73 12.13 8.94
CA PHE A 263 -3.80 11.15 9.16
C PHE A 263 -4.93 11.72 10.02
N THR A 264 -6.12 11.14 9.89
CA THR A 264 -7.25 11.47 10.75
C THR A 264 -7.27 10.59 12.01
N CYS A 265 -7.70 11.17 13.13
CA CYS A 265 -7.85 10.46 14.39
C CYS A 265 -9.23 10.74 15.00
N ASN A 266 -9.91 9.68 15.44
CA ASN A 266 -11.25 9.72 16.03
C ASN A 266 -12.30 10.44 15.16
N ARG A 267 -12.08 10.55 13.85
CA ARG A 267 -12.92 11.30 12.90
C ARG A 267 -13.20 12.75 13.31
N ALA A 268 -12.35 13.35 14.15
CA ALA A 268 -12.53 14.69 14.69
C ALA A 268 -11.30 15.59 14.48
N TYR A 269 -10.12 14.98 14.35
CA TYR A 269 -8.86 15.71 14.21
C TYR A 269 -8.07 15.22 13.01
N LEU A 270 -7.48 16.17 12.29
CA LEU A 270 -6.40 15.94 11.34
C LEU A 270 -5.07 16.18 12.06
N PHE A 271 -4.17 15.21 11.94
CA PHE A 271 -2.82 15.29 12.48
C PHE A 271 -1.82 15.37 11.35
N LEU A 272 -0.89 16.32 11.47
CA LEU A 272 0.38 16.35 10.75
C LEU A 272 1.48 16.12 11.76
N VAL A 273 2.26 15.06 11.57
CA VAL A 273 3.28 14.62 12.52
C VAL A 273 4.57 14.31 11.79
N SER A 274 5.69 14.76 12.36
CA SER A 274 7.01 14.31 11.96
C SER A 274 7.80 13.76 13.15
N PRO A 275 8.27 12.50 13.10
CA PRO A 275 9.21 11.97 14.07
C PRO A 275 10.63 12.46 13.74
N VAL A 276 10.99 13.64 14.21
CA VAL A 276 12.16 14.41 13.74
C VAL A 276 13.51 13.75 14.11
N ASN A 277 13.77 13.51 15.40
CA ASN A 277 15.02 12.89 15.88
C ASN A 277 14.81 12.06 17.14
N LEU A 278 15.84 11.30 17.51
CA LEU A 278 15.98 10.73 18.84
C LEU A 278 16.81 11.65 19.73
N LEU A 279 16.36 11.88 20.97
CA LEU A 279 17.14 12.53 22.03
C LEU A 279 18.51 11.85 22.16
N PRO A 280 19.60 12.60 22.45
CA PRO A 280 20.93 12.04 22.62
C PRO A 280 20.96 11.06 23.81
N LYS A 281 21.85 10.05 23.76
CA LYS A 281 22.00 9.07 24.86
C LYS A 281 22.52 9.69 26.16
N LYS A 282 23.20 10.83 26.06
CA LYS A 282 23.82 11.57 27.17
C LYS A 282 23.61 13.05 26.95
N ASN A 283 23.69 13.86 28.01
CA ASN A 283 23.58 15.31 27.92
C ASN A 283 22.28 15.80 27.24
N VAL A 284 21.12 15.31 27.72
CA VAL A 284 19.80 15.65 27.18
C VAL A 284 19.29 17.03 27.61
N GLU A 285 19.83 17.61 28.67
CA GLU A 285 19.37 18.89 29.23
C GLU A 285 19.33 20.03 28.19
N PRO A 286 20.36 20.25 27.34
CA PRO A 286 20.34 21.33 26.37
C PRO A 286 19.21 21.23 25.33
N VAL A 287 18.87 20.02 24.87
CA VAL A 287 17.78 19.83 23.92
C VAL A 287 16.42 19.98 24.60
N LEU A 288 16.27 19.51 25.84
CA LEU A 288 15.04 19.71 26.61
C LEU A 288 14.81 21.20 26.91
N ASP A 289 15.85 21.94 27.27
CA ASP A 289 15.79 23.39 27.47
C ASP A 289 15.37 24.11 26.19
N TYR A 290 15.96 23.74 25.04
CA TYR A 290 15.54 24.27 23.74
C TYR A 290 14.05 24.01 23.46
N MET A 291 13.58 22.78 23.73
CA MET A 291 12.17 22.40 23.52
C MET A 291 11.19 23.15 24.43
N LEU A 292 11.59 23.44 25.68
CA LEU A 292 10.75 24.14 26.65
C LEU A 292 10.77 25.66 26.50
N SER A 293 11.88 26.22 26.02
CA SER A 293 12.07 27.68 25.89
C SER A 293 11.67 28.24 24.53
N THR A 294 11.65 27.42 23.48
CA THR A 294 11.33 27.87 22.12
C THR A 294 9.82 27.87 21.88
N ASP A 295 9.30 28.94 21.27
CA ASP A 295 7.92 28.96 20.79
C ASP A 295 7.80 28.21 19.45
N PHE A 296 7.04 27.11 19.49
CA PHE A 296 6.74 26.31 18.30
C PHE A 296 5.39 26.63 17.69
N SER A 297 4.63 27.60 18.23
CA SER A 297 3.31 27.97 17.73
C SER A 297 3.31 28.16 16.20
N PRO A 298 2.32 27.61 15.48
CA PRO A 298 1.13 26.89 15.96
C PRO A 298 1.36 25.39 16.28
N TYR A 299 2.58 24.91 16.09
CA TYR A 299 2.97 23.52 16.29
C TYR A 299 3.26 23.20 17.76
N LYS A 300 3.34 21.91 18.06
CA LYS A 300 3.74 21.38 19.36
C LYS A 300 4.85 20.37 19.20
N MET A 301 5.78 20.37 20.15
CA MET A 301 6.74 19.30 20.28
C MET A 301 6.31 18.33 21.38
N GLY A 302 6.54 17.06 21.14
CA GLY A 302 6.33 15.99 22.11
C GLY A 302 7.50 15.03 22.14
N ILE A 303 7.61 14.26 23.21
CA ILE A 303 8.59 13.19 23.36
C ILE A 303 7.86 11.91 23.75
N GLU A 304 8.18 10.81 23.08
CA GLU A 304 7.77 9.46 23.47
C GLU A 304 9.04 8.59 23.61
N GLY A 305 9.34 8.15 24.82
CA GLY A 305 10.62 7.50 25.11
C GLY A 305 11.79 8.44 24.80
N ARG A 306 12.49 8.19 23.68
CA ARG A 306 13.54 9.08 23.14
C ARG A 306 13.14 9.79 21.85
N GLN A 307 12.03 9.42 21.22
CA GLN A 307 11.62 10.00 19.95
C GLN A 307 11.01 11.37 20.18
N ILE A 308 11.54 12.35 19.46
CA ILE A 308 11.03 13.72 19.39
C ILE A 308 10.05 13.79 18.23
N TYR A 309 8.89 14.41 18.47
CA TYR A 309 7.87 14.65 17.45
C TYR A 309 7.58 16.13 17.32
N LEU A 310 7.40 16.58 16.08
CA LEU A 310 6.79 17.86 15.74
C LEU A 310 5.37 17.58 15.24
N VAL A 311 4.38 18.27 15.82
CA VAL A 311 2.95 17.98 15.59
C VAL A 311 2.18 19.24 15.29
N TYR A 312 1.33 19.19 14.26
CA TYR A 312 0.24 20.12 14.03
C TYR A 312 -1.08 19.37 14.12
N ARG A 313 -1.96 19.80 15.02
CA ARG A 313 -3.28 19.19 15.22
C ARG A 313 -4.35 20.21 14.84
N ILE A 314 -5.26 19.81 13.96
CA ILE A 314 -6.34 20.63 13.45
C ILE A 314 -7.66 19.93 13.79
N HIS A 315 -8.63 20.64 14.35
CA HIS A 315 -9.98 20.09 14.47
C HIS A 315 -10.67 20.17 13.11
N LEU A 316 -11.33 19.10 12.66
CA LEU A 316 -11.87 19.05 11.30
C LEU A 316 -12.91 20.15 11.03
N SER A 317 -13.65 20.61 12.04
CA SER A 317 -14.58 21.75 11.90
C SER A 317 -13.90 23.10 11.63
N ASP A 318 -12.59 23.20 11.87
CA ASP A 318 -11.84 24.44 11.61
C ASP A 318 -11.42 24.53 10.13
N ILE A 319 -11.47 23.42 9.39
CA ILE A 319 -11.21 23.36 7.95
C ILE A 319 -12.44 23.90 7.22
N THR A 320 -12.52 25.22 7.16
CA THR A 320 -13.56 26.00 6.48
C THR A 320 -12.92 26.88 5.43
N ASP A 321 -13.67 27.35 4.44
CA ASP A 321 -13.15 28.25 3.39
C ASP A 321 -12.38 29.46 3.94
N ARG A 322 -12.80 29.95 5.12
CA ARG A 322 -12.15 31.08 5.81
C ARG A 322 -10.74 30.78 6.29
N TYR A 323 -10.47 29.56 6.73
CA TYR A 323 -9.19 29.17 7.36
C TYR A 323 -8.40 28.16 6.54
N ALA A 324 -8.97 27.60 5.48
CA ALA A 324 -8.38 26.56 4.64
C ALA A 324 -6.98 26.95 4.12
N ASP A 325 -6.82 28.16 3.58
CA ASP A 325 -5.52 28.65 3.08
C ASP A 325 -4.47 28.74 4.20
N VAL A 326 -4.86 29.29 5.35
CA VAL A 326 -3.96 29.43 6.51
C VAL A 326 -3.55 28.06 7.04
N ILE A 327 -4.47 27.10 7.08
CA ILE A 327 -4.18 25.73 7.51
C ILE A 327 -3.25 25.04 6.52
N ARG A 328 -3.51 25.12 5.21
CA ARG A 328 -2.62 24.58 4.17
C ARG A 328 -1.22 25.13 4.27
N GLN A 329 -1.10 26.46 4.42
CA GLN A 329 0.20 27.11 4.56
C GLN A 329 0.95 26.60 5.79
N ARG A 330 0.28 26.41 6.92
CA ARG A 330 0.86 25.82 8.14
C ARG A 330 1.25 24.35 7.96
N MET A 331 0.53 23.59 7.13
CA MET A 331 0.92 22.22 6.80
C MET A 331 2.27 22.21 6.06
N VAL A 332 2.40 23.05 5.03
CA VAL A 332 3.62 23.21 4.23
C VAL A 332 4.78 23.68 5.11
N GLU A 333 4.55 24.67 5.97
CA GLU A 333 5.55 25.18 6.92
C GLU A 333 6.00 24.13 7.93
N LEU A 334 5.11 23.26 8.43
CA LEU A 334 5.52 22.16 9.32
C LEU A 334 6.48 21.22 8.61
N ALA A 335 6.19 20.82 7.37
CA ALA A 335 7.03 19.90 6.62
C ALA A 335 8.43 20.49 6.40
N ALA A 336 8.51 21.75 5.96
CA ALA A 336 9.78 22.46 5.79
C ALA A 336 10.52 22.65 7.12
N ARG A 337 9.80 22.93 8.22
CA ARG A 337 10.39 23.10 9.55
C ARG A 337 10.92 21.78 10.10
N ALA A 338 10.27 20.65 9.85
CA ALA A 338 10.74 19.34 10.27
C ALA A 338 12.13 19.04 9.67
N ASP A 339 12.27 19.22 8.35
CA ASP A 339 13.54 19.03 7.62
C ASP A 339 14.65 20.01 8.03
N GLN A 340 14.31 21.22 8.43
CA GLN A 340 15.32 22.13 9.00
C GLN A 340 15.72 21.72 10.42
N MET A 341 14.75 21.23 11.19
CA MET A 341 14.96 20.86 12.59
C MET A 341 15.76 19.57 12.73
N ASP A 342 15.56 18.57 11.85
CA ASP A 342 16.25 17.29 12.00
C ASP A 342 17.78 17.42 11.93
N ASN A 343 18.26 18.23 10.99
CA ASN A 343 19.65 18.59 10.80
C ASN A 343 20.17 19.42 11.98
N MET A 344 19.44 20.48 12.36
CA MET A 344 19.83 21.36 13.46
C MET A 344 19.94 20.62 14.81
N LEU A 345 19.01 19.71 15.09
CA LEU A 345 19.00 18.95 16.34
C LEU A 345 20.20 17.99 16.44
N VAL A 346 20.64 17.42 15.31
CA VAL A 346 21.86 16.62 15.23
C VAL A 346 23.09 17.49 15.43
N GLU A 347 23.23 18.56 14.65
CA GLU A 347 24.42 19.43 14.65
C GLU A 347 24.63 20.14 15.99
N ARG A 348 23.55 20.65 16.60
CA ARG A 348 23.63 21.52 17.77
C ARG A 348 23.58 20.76 19.09
N PHE A 349 22.80 19.69 19.16
CA PHE A 349 22.53 18.97 20.41
C PHE A 349 23.00 17.51 20.41
N GLY A 350 23.59 17.04 19.31
CA GLY A 350 24.05 15.65 19.19
C GLY A 350 22.91 14.64 19.19
N CYS A 351 21.70 15.04 18.76
CA CYS A 351 20.60 14.12 18.56
C CYS A 351 20.95 13.09 17.48
N GLU A 352 20.30 11.94 17.51
CA GLU A 352 20.42 10.92 16.46
C GLU A 352 19.27 11.10 15.47
N PHE A 353 19.49 10.88 14.17
CA PHE A 353 18.39 10.86 13.21
C PHE A 353 17.34 9.82 13.61
N SER A 354 16.09 10.12 13.27
CA SER A 354 14.98 9.20 13.47
C SER A 354 15.20 7.92 12.66
N ALA A 355 14.72 6.78 13.16
CA ALA A 355 14.71 5.54 12.38
C ALA A 355 13.83 5.64 11.12
N TYR A 356 12.98 6.67 11.04
CA TYR A 356 12.10 6.97 9.92
C TYR A 356 12.69 7.97 8.92
N SER A 357 13.83 8.60 9.27
CA SER A 357 14.48 9.56 8.39
C SER A 357 15.00 8.86 7.13
N LYS A 358 14.90 9.54 5.98
CA LYS A 358 15.54 9.06 4.76
C LYS A 358 17.04 9.29 4.89
N THR A 359 17.81 8.22 4.77
CA THR A 359 19.28 8.30 4.69
C THR A 359 19.65 8.35 3.21
N GLU A 360 20.50 9.30 2.82
CA GLU A 360 21.08 9.35 1.47
C GLU A 360 21.99 8.15 1.19
#